data_AF-A0A1X1AKL3-F1
#
_entry.id   AF-A0A1X1AKL3-F1
#
_cell.length_a   1.000
_cell.length_b   1.000
_cell.length_c   1.000
_cell.angle_alpha   90.00
_cell.angle_beta   90.00
_cell.angle_gamma   90.00
#
_symmetry.space_group_name_H-M   'P 1'
#
loop_
_entity.id
_entity.type
_entity.pdbx_description
1 polymer ?
#
loop_
_entity_poly.entity_id
_entity_poly.type
_entity_poly.pdbx_seq_one_letter_code
_entity_poly.pdbx_strand_id
1 'polypeptide(L)'
;MAISTIRPQSRVDESVAQVVGLPEAVLQITRVTPDRVVVRYRSRVLNYRDLTAAINLMMPVTRSQQMDDRAAVVAAIFAGIPALGSEPNAAAVTGVVDGALAQIATDLADLNSATAPPRERVTANRTSEMDLRVIASRLTGK
;
A
#
# COMPACT_ATOMS: atom_id res chain seq x y z
N MET A 1 12.99 -11.90 38.86
CA MET A 1 12.64 -10.67 38.14
C MET A 1 13.07 -10.84 36.69
N ALA A 2 12.13 -11.03 35.76
CA ALA A 2 12.41 -11.23 34.35
C ALA A 2 12.22 -9.91 33.60
N ILE A 3 13.26 -9.44 32.90
CA ILE A 3 13.24 -8.20 32.11
C ILE A 3 12.63 -8.54 30.75
N SER A 4 11.40 -8.10 30.53
CA SER A 4 10.69 -8.22 29.25
C SER A 4 11.38 -7.34 28.21
N THR A 5 12.03 -7.98 27.24
CA THR A 5 12.66 -7.31 26.09
C THR A 5 11.57 -7.04 25.05
N ILE A 6 11.02 -5.83 25.04
CA ILE A 6 10.06 -5.39 24.02
C ILE A 6 10.83 -5.19 22.70
N ARG A 7 10.60 -6.09 21.73
CA ARG A 7 10.99 -5.86 20.32
C ARG A 7 10.22 -4.65 19.78
N PRO A 8 10.88 -3.66 19.17
CA PRO A 8 10.18 -2.67 18.39
C PRO A 8 9.67 -3.35 17.11
N GLN A 9 8.38 -3.69 17.07
CA GLN A 9 7.71 -4.05 15.83
C GLN A 9 7.57 -2.79 14.98
N SER A 10 7.94 -2.91 13.70
CA SER A 10 7.92 -1.90 12.65
C SER A 10 6.65 -1.05 12.66
N ARG A 11 6.76 0.20 13.13
CA ARG A 11 5.72 1.25 13.04
C ARG A 11 5.72 2.00 11.69
N VAL A 12 6.51 1.55 10.73
CA VAL A 12 6.77 2.31 9.49
C VAL A 12 5.66 2.11 8.46
N ASP A 13 4.93 1.00 8.49
CA ASP A 13 3.96 0.66 7.44
C ASP A 13 2.56 1.29 7.63
N GLU A 14 2.16 1.65 8.85
CA GLU A 14 0.86 2.29 9.11
C GLU A 14 0.82 3.78 8.72
N SER A 15 2.00 4.42 8.64
CA SER A 15 2.11 5.87 8.44
C SER A 15 1.90 6.30 6.99
N VAL A 16 2.19 5.44 6.01
CA VAL A 16 2.10 5.79 4.59
C VAL A 16 0.65 5.78 4.10
N ALA A 17 -0.16 4.85 4.62
CA ALA A 17 -1.60 4.77 4.36
C ALA A 17 -2.42 5.88 5.05
N GLN A 18 -1.83 6.64 5.98
CA GLN A 18 -2.47 7.81 6.59
C GLN A 18 -2.28 9.11 5.78
N VAL A 19 -1.27 9.20 4.91
CA VAL A 19 -0.99 10.41 4.12
C VAL A 19 -1.73 10.41 2.78
N VAL A 20 -2.04 9.22 2.25
CA VAL A 20 -2.85 9.01 1.05
C VAL A 20 -4.09 8.24 1.46
N GLY A 21 -5.28 8.79 1.21
CA GLY A 21 -6.54 8.10 1.47
C GLY A 21 -6.57 6.71 0.82
N LEU A 22 -7.18 5.74 1.51
CA LEU A 22 -7.20 4.34 1.06
C LEU A 22 -7.81 4.17 -0.35
N PRO A 23 -8.91 4.86 -0.73
CA PRO A 23 -9.42 4.85 -2.10
C PRO A 23 -8.41 5.38 -3.12
N GLU A 24 -7.71 6.47 -2.82
CA GLU A 24 -6.67 7.02 -3.68
C GLU A 24 -5.51 6.04 -3.86
N ALA A 25 -5.09 5.35 -2.80
CA ALA A 25 -4.05 4.32 -2.87
C ALA A 25 -4.44 3.19 -3.83
N VAL A 26 -5.66 2.67 -3.70
CA VAL A 26 -6.21 1.64 -4.60
C VAL A 26 -6.24 2.14 -6.05
N LEU A 27 -6.65 3.39 -6.26
CA LEU A 27 -6.70 4.00 -7.59
C LEU A 27 -5.31 4.17 -8.21
N GLN A 28 -4.30 4.53 -7.42
CA GLN A 28 -2.91 4.62 -7.88
C GLN A 28 -2.36 3.25 -8.30
N ILE A 29 -2.54 2.23 -7.47
CA ILE A 29 -2.08 0.87 -7.78
C ILE A 29 -2.77 0.34 -9.05
N THR A 30 -4.08 0.57 -9.18
CA THR A 30 -4.87 0.10 -10.33
C THR A 30 -4.39 0.65 -11.66
N ARG A 31 -3.84 1.88 -11.69
CA ARG A 31 -3.28 2.47 -12.92
C ARG A 31 -2.06 1.72 -13.45
N VAL A 32 -1.33 1.03 -12.57
CA VAL A 32 -0.06 0.34 -12.92
C VAL A 32 -0.27 -1.16 -13.02
N THR A 33 -0.99 -1.75 -12.07
CA THR A 33 -1.21 -3.20 -11.99
C THR A 33 -2.70 -3.54 -11.79
N PRO A 34 -3.56 -3.31 -12.79
CA PRO A 34 -5.01 -3.48 -12.64
C PRO A 34 -5.43 -4.94 -12.36
N ASP A 35 -4.73 -5.91 -12.95
CA ASP A 35 -5.05 -7.33 -12.84
C ASP A 35 -4.37 -8.01 -11.62
N ARG A 36 -3.59 -7.25 -10.83
CA ARG A 36 -2.98 -7.76 -9.59
C ARG A 36 -4.09 -8.10 -8.59
N VAL A 37 -3.93 -9.24 -7.94
CA VAL A 37 -4.91 -9.76 -6.98
C VAL A 37 -4.71 -9.10 -5.64
N VAL A 38 -5.77 -8.51 -5.10
CA VAL A 38 -5.80 -7.93 -3.76
C VAL A 38 -6.10 -9.03 -2.74
N VAL A 39 -7.12 -9.84 -3.02
CA VAL A 39 -7.60 -10.84 -2.07
C VAL A 39 -8.18 -12.05 -2.80
N ARG A 40 -7.97 -13.22 -2.20
CA ARG A 40 -8.55 -14.49 -2.62
C ARG A 40 -9.32 -15.06 -1.46
N TYR A 41 -10.55 -15.50 -1.73
CA TYR A 41 -11.35 -16.15 -0.73
C TYR A 41 -12.19 -17.24 -1.39
N ARG A 42 -11.95 -18.49 -0.99
CA ARG A 42 -12.49 -19.69 -1.62
C ARG A 42 -12.20 -19.69 -3.13
N SER A 43 -13.21 -19.82 -3.98
CA SER A 43 -13.08 -19.82 -5.45
C SER A 43 -13.13 -18.43 -6.08
N ARG A 44 -13.24 -17.36 -5.29
CA ARG A 44 -13.34 -15.98 -5.77
C ARG A 44 -12.01 -15.25 -5.61
N VAL A 45 -11.74 -14.40 -6.58
CA VAL A 45 -10.56 -13.55 -6.64
C VAL A 45 -11.04 -12.12 -6.88
N LEU A 46 -10.50 -11.18 -6.11
CA LEU A 46 -10.73 -9.76 -6.31
C LEU A 46 -9.41 -9.10 -6.70
N ASN A 47 -9.38 -8.48 -7.87
CA ASN A 47 -8.25 -7.70 -8.37
C ASN A 47 -8.46 -6.20 -8.15
N TYR A 48 -7.42 -5.41 -8.40
CA TYR A 48 -7.44 -3.96 -8.22
C TYR A 48 -8.42 -3.24 -9.16
N ARG A 49 -8.59 -3.71 -10.39
CA ARG A 49 -9.58 -3.16 -11.36
C ARG A 49 -11.00 -3.29 -10.81
N ASP A 50 -11.38 -4.48 -10.38
CA ASP A 50 -12.70 -4.79 -9.85
C ASP A 50 -12.94 -4.11 -8.50
N LEU A 51 -11.91 -4.06 -7.65
CA LEU A 51 -11.96 -3.32 -6.38
C LEU A 51 -12.19 -1.82 -6.62
N THR A 52 -11.48 -1.19 -7.56
CA THR A 52 -11.69 0.23 -7.90
C THR A 52 -13.10 0.49 -8.42
N ALA A 53 -13.62 -0.38 -9.29
CA ALA A 53 -14.99 -0.26 -9.77
C ALA A 53 -16.00 -0.36 -8.62
N ALA A 54 -15.81 -1.30 -7.70
CA ALA A 54 -16.65 -1.47 -6.53
C ALA A 54 -16.56 -0.26 -5.57
N ILE A 55 -15.37 0.31 -5.34
CA ILE A 55 -15.19 1.53 -4.54
C ILE A 55 -16.00 2.67 -5.15
N ASN A 56 -15.90 2.90 -6.45
CA ASN A 56 -16.63 3.98 -7.12
C ASN A 56 -18.15 3.86 -6.96
N LEU A 57 -18.67 2.63 -6.90
CA LEU A 57 -20.09 2.35 -6.64
C LEU A 57 -20.46 2.57 -5.16
N MET A 58 -19.56 2.26 -4.23
CA MET A 58 -19.83 2.36 -2.79
C MET A 58 -19.63 3.77 -2.23
N MET A 59 -18.75 4.58 -2.82
CA MET A 59 -18.42 5.93 -2.33
C MET A 59 -19.64 6.85 -2.13
N PRO A 60 -20.64 6.92 -3.04
CA PRO A 60 -21.84 7.72 -2.79
C PRO A 60 -22.66 7.21 -1.60
N VAL A 61 -22.75 5.88 -1.45
CA VAL A 61 -23.53 5.23 -0.40
C VAL A 61 -22.88 5.45 0.97
N THR A 62 -21.58 5.26 1.09
CA THR A 62 -20.85 5.44 2.35
C THR A 62 -20.80 6.91 2.76
N ARG A 63 -20.58 7.83 1.82
CA ARG A 63 -20.63 9.27 2.10
C ARG A 63 -22.01 9.74 2.55
N SER A 64 -23.09 9.22 1.94
CA SER A 64 -24.46 9.55 2.37
C SER A 64 -24.76 9.13 3.82
N GLN A 65 -24.04 8.11 4.31
CA GLN A 65 -24.13 7.60 5.67
C GLN A 65 -23.05 8.19 6.60
N GLN A 66 -22.32 9.22 6.16
CA GLN A 66 -21.22 9.85 6.92
C GLN A 66 -20.13 8.85 7.36
N MET A 67 -19.93 7.79 6.60
CA MET A 67 -18.88 6.81 6.86
C MET A 67 -17.55 7.28 6.29
N ASP A 68 -16.46 6.75 6.84
CA ASP A 68 -15.11 7.05 6.38
C ASP A 68 -14.77 6.36 5.04
N ASP A 69 -13.67 6.82 4.42
CA ASP A 69 -13.18 6.25 3.17
C ASP A 69 -12.74 4.78 3.33
N ARG A 70 -12.31 4.38 4.54
CA ARG A 70 -11.99 3.00 4.85
C ARG A 70 -13.23 2.11 4.74
N ALA A 71 -14.39 2.55 5.23
CA ALA A 71 -15.64 1.83 5.08
C ALA A 71 -16.02 1.64 3.60
N ALA A 72 -15.72 2.58 2.71
CA ALA A 72 -15.97 2.41 1.28
C ALA A 72 -15.15 1.26 0.69
N VAL A 73 -13.88 1.12 1.09
CA VAL A 73 -13.02 0.01 0.64
C VAL A 73 -13.48 -1.32 1.24
N VAL A 74 -13.86 -1.34 2.51
CA VAL A 74 -14.41 -2.55 3.14
C VAL A 74 -15.71 -2.97 2.45
N ALA A 75 -16.64 -2.04 2.23
CA ALA A 75 -17.88 -2.30 1.51
C ALA A 75 -17.61 -2.83 0.09
N ALA A 76 -16.60 -2.27 -0.59
CA ALA A 76 -16.19 -2.73 -1.91
C ALA A 76 -15.61 -4.16 -1.88
N ILE A 77 -14.86 -4.54 -0.84
CA ILE A 77 -14.38 -5.92 -0.65
C ILE A 77 -15.57 -6.89 -0.50
N PHE A 78 -16.58 -6.53 0.28
CA PHE A 78 -17.80 -7.33 0.42
C PHE A 78 -18.59 -7.42 -0.89
N ALA A 79 -18.67 -6.32 -1.66
CA ALA A 79 -19.30 -6.33 -2.97
C ALA A 79 -18.55 -7.23 -3.98
N GLY A 80 -17.21 -7.20 -3.95
CA GLY A 80 -16.35 -8.03 -4.81
C GLY A 80 -16.29 -9.50 -4.39
N ILE A 81 -16.52 -9.80 -3.11
CA ILE A 81 -16.58 -11.16 -2.56
C ILE A 81 -17.84 -11.33 -1.71
N PRO A 82 -19.03 -11.49 -2.35
CA PRO A 82 -20.30 -11.61 -1.63
C PRO A 82 -20.34 -12.78 -0.64
N ALA A 83 -19.54 -13.83 -0.89
CA ALA A 83 -19.40 -14.98 -0.01
C ALA A 83 -18.94 -14.62 1.41
N LEU A 84 -18.23 -13.51 1.59
CA LEU A 84 -17.85 -13.00 2.91
C LEU A 84 -19.06 -12.56 3.74
N GLY A 85 -20.11 -12.02 3.10
CA GLY A 85 -21.33 -11.63 3.80
C GLY A 85 -22.12 -12.81 4.37
N SER A 86 -21.88 -14.01 3.85
CA SER A 86 -22.48 -15.27 4.32
C SER A 86 -21.54 -16.11 5.20
N GLU A 87 -20.33 -15.65 5.47
CA GLU A 87 -19.35 -16.41 6.27
C GLU A 87 -19.71 -16.33 7.76
N PRO A 88 -20.06 -17.45 8.42
CA PRO A 88 -20.39 -17.45 9.84
C PRO A 88 -19.20 -17.18 10.76
N ASN A 89 -17.98 -17.44 10.30
CA ASN A 89 -16.78 -17.20 11.09
C ASN A 89 -16.29 -15.75 10.96
N ALA A 90 -16.64 -14.93 11.95
CA ALA A 90 -16.21 -13.53 12.02
C ALA A 90 -14.67 -13.36 11.97
N ALA A 91 -13.90 -14.27 12.57
CA ALA A 91 -12.44 -14.19 12.54
C ALA A 91 -11.88 -14.42 11.12
N ALA A 92 -12.52 -15.28 10.33
CA ALA A 92 -12.15 -15.49 8.93
C ALA A 92 -12.44 -14.23 8.10
N VAL A 93 -13.60 -13.60 8.31
CA VAL A 93 -13.96 -12.35 7.62
C VAL A 93 -12.96 -11.24 7.94
N THR A 94 -12.69 -11.01 9.24
CA THR A 94 -11.72 -10.01 9.67
C THR A 94 -10.34 -10.28 9.09
N GLY A 95 -9.86 -11.54 9.11
CA GLY A 95 -8.57 -11.90 8.53
C GLY A 95 -8.48 -11.62 7.02
N VAL A 96 -9.56 -11.84 6.28
CA VAL A 96 -9.61 -11.54 4.83
C VAL A 96 -9.59 -10.04 4.58
N VAL A 97 -10.37 -9.26 5.33
CA VAL A 97 -10.41 -7.79 5.20
C VAL A 97 -9.08 -7.17 5.61
N ASP A 98 -8.54 -7.54 6.77
CA ASP A 98 -7.25 -7.04 7.25
C ASP A 98 -6.11 -7.43 6.31
N GLY A 99 -6.13 -8.66 5.79
CA GLY A 99 -5.18 -9.11 4.77
C GLY A 99 -5.25 -8.28 3.49
N ALA A 100 -6.45 -7.95 3.01
CA ALA A 100 -6.63 -7.09 1.84
C ALA A 100 -6.09 -5.67 2.09
N LEU A 101 -6.37 -5.09 3.26
CA LEU A 101 -5.88 -3.76 3.63
C LEU A 101 -4.35 -3.73 3.74
N ALA A 102 -3.77 -4.76 4.36
CA ALA A 102 -2.31 -4.91 4.45
C ALA A 102 -1.69 -5.06 3.05
N GLN A 103 -2.30 -5.85 2.16
CA GLN A 103 -1.83 -6.01 0.78
C GLN A 103 -1.83 -4.68 0.02
N ILE A 104 -2.87 -3.86 0.17
CA ILE A 104 -2.94 -2.52 -0.44
C ILE A 104 -1.79 -1.64 0.06
N ALA A 105 -1.52 -1.65 1.36
CA ALA A 105 -0.42 -0.88 1.95
C ALA A 105 0.95 -1.34 1.41
N THR A 106 1.19 -2.66 1.35
CA THR A 106 2.42 -3.23 0.77
C THR A 106 2.57 -2.87 -0.70
N ASP A 107 1.52 -3.00 -1.50
CA ASP A 107 1.58 -2.74 -2.93
C ASP A 107 1.81 -1.26 -3.25
N LEU A 108 1.26 -0.37 -2.42
CA LEU A 108 1.53 1.06 -2.50
C LEU A 108 3.00 1.37 -2.15
N ALA A 109 3.54 0.74 -1.10
CA ALA A 109 4.93 0.92 -0.71
C ALA A 109 5.90 0.40 -1.77
N ASP A 110 5.59 -0.73 -2.39
CA ASP A 110 6.33 -1.29 -3.53
C ASP A 110 6.31 -0.33 -4.72
N LEU A 111 5.13 0.20 -5.07
CA LEU A 111 4.98 1.15 -6.17
C LEU A 111 5.78 2.45 -5.93
N ASN A 112 5.73 2.98 -4.71
CA ASN A 112 6.48 4.17 -4.33
C ASN A 112 7.99 3.92 -4.36
N SER A 113 8.44 2.71 -3.98
CA SER A 113 9.85 2.34 -4.02
C SER A 113 10.34 2.15 -5.46
N ALA A 114 9.51 1.61 -6.35
CA ALA A 114 9.83 1.42 -7.77
C ALA A 114 9.87 2.73 -8.57
N THR A 115 9.13 3.75 -8.13
CA THR A 115 9.07 5.07 -8.78
C THR A 115 10.05 6.09 -8.19
N ALA A 116 10.70 5.76 -7.07
CA ALA A 116 11.75 6.60 -6.50
C ALA A 116 12.98 6.65 -7.43
N PRO A 117 13.55 7.85 -7.73
CA PRO A 117 14.77 7.93 -8.52
C PRO A 117 15.91 7.15 -7.84
N PRO A 118 16.83 6.52 -8.59
CA PRO A 118 17.93 5.78 -8.02
C PRO A 118 18.68 6.67 -7.03
N ARG A 119 18.67 6.28 -5.74
CA ARG A 119 19.56 6.87 -4.75
C ARG A 119 20.95 6.31 -5.03
N GLU A 120 21.61 6.80 -6.07
CA GLU A 120 23.05 6.62 -6.24
C GLU A 120 23.73 7.21 -5.00
N ARG A 121 24.02 6.36 -4.01
CA ARG A 121 25.14 6.63 -3.12
C ARG A 121 26.38 6.53 -4.00
N VAL A 122 26.83 7.68 -4.49
CA VAL A 122 28.18 7.85 -5.06
C VAL A 122 29.16 7.58 -3.93
N THR A 123 29.43 6.30 -3.69
CA THR A 123 30.55 5.86 -2.87
C THR A 123 31.70 5.81 -3.84
N ALA A 124 32.54 6.85 -3.84
CA ALA A 124 33.76 6.90 -4.62
C ALA A 124 34.73 5.81 -4.12
N ASN A 125 34.51 4.58 -4.58
CA ASN A 125 35.43 3.47 -4.37
C ASN A 125 36.58 3.63 -5.36
N ARG A 126 37.62 4.35 -4.91
CA ARG A 126 39.06 4.04 -5.04
C ARG A 126 39.57 3.26 -6.26
N THR A 127 39.01 3.47 -7.45
CA THR A 127 39.66 3.12 -8.72
C THR A 127 39.67 4.37 -9.57
N SER A 128 40.80 5.07 -9.50
CA SER A 128 41.42 6.07 -10.40
C SER A 128 40.65 6.65 -11.59
N GLU A 129 39.34 6.90 -11.49
CA GLU A 129 38.60 7.74 -12.41
C GLU A 129 38.33 9.07 -11.72
N MET A 130 39.08 10.08 -12.13
CA MET A 130 39.02 11.42 -11.56
C MET A 130 37.72 12.08 -12.04
N ASP A 131 36.66 11.99 -11.24
CA ASP A 131 35.34 12.51 -11.59
C ASP A 131 35.34 14.05 -11.64
N LEU A 132 35.08 14.61 -12.82
CA LEU A 132 35.07 16.05 -13.11
C LEU A 132 34.08 16.81 -12.21
N ARG A 133 33.05 16.14 -11.67
CA ARG A 133 32.07 16.75 -10.74
C ARG A 133 32.66 17.03 -9.36
N VAL A 134 33.60 16.22 -8.89
CA VAL A 134 34.34 16.43 -7.63
C VAL A 134 35.38 17.56 -7.78
N ILE A 135 35.92 17.75 -8.98
CA ILE A 135 36.84 18.85 -9.28
C ILE A 135 36.07 20.18 -9.32
N ALA A 136 34.91 20.21 -9.98
CA ALA A 136 34.06 21.40 -10.07
C ALA A 136 33.60 21.90 -8.68
N SER A 137 33.24 20.99 -7.78
CA SER A 137 32.80 21.33 -6.41
C SER A 137 33.93 21.83 -5.50
N ARG A 138 35.20 21.59 -5.84
CA ARG A 138 36.36 22.17 -5.13
C ARG A 138 36.76 23.57 -5.64
N LEU A 139 36.38 23.93 -6.88
CA LEU A 139 36.72 25.22 -7.48
C LEU A 139 35.73 26.35 -7.12
N THR A 140 34.47 26.03 -6.84
CA THR A 140 33.44 26.99 -6.42
C THR A 140 33.42 27.29 -4.92
N GLY A 141 34.26 26.63 -4.13
CA GLY A 141 34.47 26.92 -2.71
C GLY A 141 35.63 27.88 -2.47
N LYS A 142 35.51 29.13 -2.94
CA LYS A 142 36.31 30.29 -2.48
C LYS A 142 35.49 31.56 -2.62
#